data_AF-A0A1E2WGN8-F1
#
_entry.id   AF-A0A1E2WGN8-F1
#
_cell.length_a   1.000
_cell.length_b   1.000
_cell.length_c   1.000
_cell.angle_alpha   90.00
_cell.angle_beta   90.00
_cell.angle_gamma   90.00
#
_symmetry.space_group_name_H-M   'P 1'
#
loop_
_entity.id
_entity.type
_entity.pdbx_description
1 polymer ?
#
loop_
_entity_poly.entity_id
_entity_poly.type
_entity_poly.pdbx_seq_one_letter_code
_entity_poly.pdbx_strand_id
1 'polypeptide(L)'
;MQLMAKPERTFGLIVGIEKYHETAWNVPGGGPADDALKFAHWLHQHGVPKENIRLCLSALEENHQLIGECGLTVELATEQNISNIVTNFLSPKSGDLLYIFWAGHGWITSERERRLFCADANERNYQNLNLNSLLVYLASDKFQIRNHICIVDACANFPLSLRGQSGELPGKTFFSGQPRKDSQQFVLLATREGETAKVNSETKTGYFSQAVREALAAANGNFPPNMREVTEAVKQRFNSLDKKQLPTYFYSRSWDGDIEKSHFNPFDIPHDIPQSQARKFVGRDEQIEQLRQLLQANDIVAITDVTGQGGVGKTELAIQYSWQYLENYSGGCCWLNPQGIDLGTQLVEFGVVNLPNFNPPDGLSLAGQVNYCWKKWQAGKVLLIFDDVKDWKLIQPYLPPKGSRFKVLITTRLNIGLAYPSLPLGGLSEDGALELLAKLLGDEYVQQKTETAKEICKLIGYSPIALYQIAGHSQNRGGV
;
A
#
# COMPACT_ATOMS: atom_id res chain seq x y z
N MET A 1 -22.97 5.38 13.00
CA MET A 1 -24.08 4.44 12.84
C MET A 1 -23.53 3.03 12.95
N GLN A 2 -24.02 2.24 13.90
CA GLN A 2 -23.68 0.83 14.07
C GLN A 2 -24.45 0.03 13.01
N LEU A 3 -23.78 -0.86 12.29
CA LEU A 3 -24.45 -1.76 11.35
C LEU A 3 -25.29 -2.74 12.16
N MET A 4 -26.58 -2.88 11.85
CA MET A 4 -27.43 -3.92 12.44
C MET A 4 -27.78 -4.91 11.36
N ALA A 5 -27.46 -6.18 11.57
CA ALA A 5 -27.81 -7.27 10.66
C ALA A 5 -28.30 -8.47 11.47
N LYS A 6 -29.27 -9.21 10.93
CA LYS A 6 -29.71 -10.45 11.56
C LYS A 6 -28.74 -11.59 11.20
N PRO A 7 -28.29 -12.41 12.16
CA PRO A 7 -27.44 -13.57 11.87
C PRO A 7 -28.03 -14.50 10.80
N GLU A 8 -29.35 -14.72 10.82
CA GLU A 8 -30.05 -15.61 9.89
C GLU A 8 -30.07 -15.06 8.45
N ARG A 9 -29.88 -13.75 8.29
CA ARG A 9 -29.81 -13.05 7.00
C ARG A 9 -28.38 -12.66 6.63
N THR A 10 -27.39 -13.22 7.32
CA THR A 10 -25.96 -12.96 7.08
C THR A 10 -25.36 -14.11 6.28
N PHE A 11 -24.49 -13.77 5.33
CA PHE A 11 -23.74 -14.71 4.50
C PHE A 11 -22.24 -14.57 4.78
N GLY A 12 -21.50 -15.67 4.67
CA GLY A 12 -20.06 -15.70 4.90
C GLY A 12 -19.31 -16.26 3.68
N LEU A 13 -18.27 -15.57 3.22
CA LEU A 13 -17.24 -16.13 2.34
C LEU A 13 -15.93 -16.16 3.12
N ILE A 14 -15.50 -17.35 3.52
CA ILE A 14 -14.39 -17.54 4.44
C ILE A 14 -13.32 -18.36 3.71
N VAL A 15 -12.16 -17.76 3.47
CA VAL A 15 -11.09 -18.32 2.63
C VAL A 15 -9.81 -18.47 3.44
N GLY A 16 -9.22 -19.66 3.43
CA GLY A 16 -7.95 -19.96 4.10
C GLY A 16 -7.06 -20.84 3.25
N ILE A 17 -5.91 -20.32 2.82
CA ILE A 17 -5.02 -20.98 1.85
C ILE A 17 -3.62 -21.15 2.42
N GLU A 18 -3.21 -22.40 2.57
CA GLU A 18 -1.88 -22.81 3.04
C GLU A 18 -1.14 -23.57 1.97
N LYS A 19 -1.86 -24.39 1.20
CA LYS A 19 -1.33 -25.19 0.11
C LYS A 19 -1.64 -24.53 -1.23
N TYR A 20 -0.60 -24.21 -1.97
CA TYR A 20 -0.65 -23.69 -3.32
C TYR A 20 -0.17 -24.75 -4.32
N HIS A 21 -0.57 -24.63 -5.59
CA HIS A 21 -0.04 -25.46 -6.66
C HIS A 21 1.47 -25.22 -6.82
N GLU A 22 1.92 -23.97 -6.71
CA GLU A 22 3.34 -23.68 -6.50
C GLU A 22 3.75 -24.02 -5.06
N THR A 23 4.48 -25.11 -4.90
CA THR A 23 4.82 -25.64 -3.57
C THR A 23 5.73 -24.70 -2.79
N ALA A 24 6.53 -23.89 -3.49
CA ALA A 24 7.35 -22.84 -2.88
C ALA A 24 6.52 -21.72 -2.22
N TRP A 25 5.23 -21.61 -2.56
CA TRP A 25 4.30 -20.64 -1.97
C TRP A 25 3.46 -21.25 -0.85
N ASN A 26 3.73 -22.49 -0.44
CA ASN A 26 3.06 -23.05 0.71
C ASN A 26 3.37 -22.23 1.98
N VAL A 27 2.39 -22.10 2.86
CA VAL A 27 2.53 -21.41 4.14
C VAL A 27 2.68 -22.48 5.24
N PRO A 28 3.91 -22.94 5.55
CA PRO A 28 4.12 -23.97 6.56
C PRO A 28 3.74 -23.46 7.95
N GLY A 29 3.27 -24.37 8.80
CA GLY A 29 2.86 -24.02 10.16
C GLY A 29 1.41 -23.56 10.29
N GLY A 30 0.52 -23.92 9.37
CA GLY A 30 -0.91 -24.14 9.67
C GLY A 30 -1.78 -22.94 10.06
N GLY A 31 -1.42 -21.72 9.66
CA GLY A 31 -2.16 -20.50 10.06
C GLY A 31 -3.43 -20.22 9.26
N PRO A 32 -3.34 -19.97 7.94
CA PRO A 32 -4.50 -19.51 7.16
C PRO A 32 -5.75 -20.39 7.19
N ALA A 33 -5.63 -21.72 7.11
CA ALA A 33 -6.80 -22.60 7.09
C ALA A 33 -7.43 -22.73 8.47
N ASP A 34 -6.62 -22.80 9.52
CA ASP A 34 -7.07 -22.80 10.91
C ASP A 34 -7.74 -21.47 11.30
N ASP A 35 -7.16 -20.33 10.89
CA ASP A 35 -7.78 -19.02 11.12
C ASP A 35 -9.13 -18.92 10.40
N ALA A 36 -9.22 -19.35 9.13
CA ALA A 36 -10.48 -19.40 8.38
C ALA A 36 -11.52 -20.30 9.07
N LEU A 37 -11.12 -21.48 9.56
CA LEU A 37 -11.99 -22.35 10.34
C LEU A 37 -12.52 -21.63 11.59
N LYS A 38 -11.65 -20.99 12.37
CA LYS A 38 -12.06 -20.25 13.58
C LYS A 38 -13.04 -19.12 13.28
N PHE A 39 -12.84 -18.38 12.18
CA PHE A 39 -13.80 -17.35 11.73
C PHE A 39 -15.15 -17.94 11.32
N ALA A 40 -15.16 -19.05 10.59
CA ALA A 40 -16.39 -19.73 10.19
C ALA A 40 -17.18 -20.26 11.40
N HIS A 41 -16.49 -20.84 12.38
CA HIS A 41 -17.10 -21.28 13.64
C HIS A 41 -17.66 -20.10 14.44
N TRP A 42 -16.93 -18.99 14.51
CA TRP A 42 -17.40 -17.79 15.18
C TRP A 42 -18.71 -17.27 14.58
N LEU A 43 -18.83 -17.20 13.24
CA LEU A 43 -20.09 -16.82 12.58
C LEU A 43 -21.22 -17.78 12.94
N HIS A 44 -20.96 -19.09 12.90
CA HIS A 44 -21.98 -20.09 13.21
C HIS A 44 -22.44 -20.02 14.66
N GLN A 45 -21.52 -19.84 15.62
CA GLN A 45 -21.83 -19.67 17.04
C GLN A 45 -22.69 -18.43 17.32
N HIS A 46 -22.61 -17.40 16.47
CA HIS A 46 -23.44 -16.20 16.56
C HIS A 46 -24.76 -16.30 15.80
N GLY A 47 -25.15 -17.51 15.35
CA GLY A 47 -26.45 -17.79 14.75
C GLY A 47 -26.48 -17.69 13.22
N VAL A 48 -25.34 -17.54 12.55
CA VAL A 48 -25.30 -17.60 11.07
C VAL A 48 -25.54 -19.04 10.61
N PRO A 49 -26.52 -19.30 9.72
CA PRO A 49 -26.83 -20.64 9.23
C PRO A 49 -25.65 -21.27 8.49
N LYS A 50 -25.44 -22.58 8.66
CA LYS A 50 -24.30 -23.28 8.03
C LYS A 50 -24.35 -23.19 6.50
N GLU A 51 -25.55 -23.26 5.94
CA GLU A 51 -25.82 -23.13 4.51
C GLU A 51 -25.52 -21.74 3.94
N ASN A 52 -25.41 -20.71 4.79
CA ASN A 52 -25.04 -19.35 4.39
C ASN A 52 -23.53 -19.10 4.48
N ILE A 53 -22.76 -20.01 5.07
CA ILE A 53 -21.32 -19.93 5.18
C ILE A 53 -20.70 -20.75 4.04
N ARG A 54 -19.89 -20.10 3.21
CA ARG A 54 -19.06 -20.73 2.18
C ARG A 54 -17.62 -20.72 2.66
N LEU A 55 -17.14 -21.88 3.05
CA LEU A 55 -15.80 -22.08 3.57
C LEU A 55 -14.92 -22.69 2.48
N CYS A 56 -13.96 -21.91 1.99
CA CYS A 56 -13.03 -22.31 0.94
C CYS A 56 -11.64 -22.52 1.56
N LEU A 57 -11.14 -23.75 1.56
CA LEU A 57 -9.85 -24.08 2.17
C LEU A 57 -8.90 -24.75 1.17
N SER A 58 -7.61 -24.55 1.39
CA SER A 58 -6.54 -25.39 0.83
C SER A 58 -5.49 -25.60 1.92
N ALA A 59 -5.66 -26.64 2.71
CA ALA A 59 -4.83 -26.89 3.89
C ALA A 59 -3.66 -27.85 3.61
N LEU A 60 -2.58 -27.67 4.37
CA LEU A 60 -1.51 -28.67 4.47
C LEU A 60 -1.98 -29.89 5.28
N GLU A 61 -1.29 -31.02 5.13
CA GLU A 61 -1.67 -32.30 5.75
C GLU A 61 -1.86 -32.21 7.27
N GLU A 62 -1.03 -31.39 7.93
CA GLU A 62 -1.10 -31.12 9.38
C GLU A 62 -2.50 -30.64 9.85
N ASN A 63 -3.26 -29.96 8.97
CA ASN A 63 -4.54 -29.36 9.30
C ASN A 63 -5.75 -30.12 8.73
N HIS A 64 -5.55 -31.26 8.05
CA HIS A 64 -6.66 -32.04 7.46
C HIS A 64 -7.61 -32.59 8.52
N GLN A 65 -7.11 -32.91 9.71
CA GLN A 65 -7.95 -33.37 10.81
C GLN A 65 -8.96 -32.29 11.25
N LEU A 66 -8.52 -31.03 11.34
CA LEU A 66 -9.37 -29.90 11.74
C LEU A 66 -10.53 -29.68 10.76
N ILE A 67 -10.28 -29.93 9.47
CA ILE A 67 -11.31 -29.86 8.41
C ILE A 67 -12.36 -30.96 8.61
N GLY A 68 -11.94 -32.18 8.94
CA GLY A 68 -12.85 -33.30 9.18
C GLY A 68 -13.81 -33.06 10.35
N GLU A 69 -13.38 -32.30 11.36
CA GLU A 69 -14.13 -32.05 12.59
C GLU A 69 -15.03 -30.80 12.54
N CYS A 70 -14.88 -29.93 11.53
CA CYS A 70 -15.53 -28.61 11.51
C CYS A 70 -17.05 -28.62 11.29
N GLY A 71 -17.61 -29.71 10.76
CA GLY A 71 -19.05 -29.86 10.53
C GLY A 71 -19.67 -28.81 9.59
N LEU A 72 -18.85 -28.17 8.74
CA LEU A 72 -19.23 -27.25 7.67
C LEU A 72 -18.84 -27.85 6.31
N THR A 73 -19.54 -27.45 5.24
CA THR A 73 -19.15 -27.83 3.87
C THR A 73 -17.93 -27.03 3.45
N VAL A 74 -16.86 -27.74 3.07
CA VAL A 74 -15.58 -27.17 2.67
C VAL A 74 -15.41 -27.34 1.16
N GLU A 75 -15.12 -26.24 0.47
CA GLU A 75 -14.80 -26.20 -0.95
C GLU A 75 -13.31 -25.91 -1.14
N LEU A 76 -12.71 -26.33 -2.27
CA LEU A 76 -11.33 -25.97 -2.58
C LEU A 76 -11.22 -24.48 -2.92
N ALA A 77 -10.22 -23.80 -2.37
CA ALA A 77 -9.99 -22.37 -2.56
C ALA A 77 -9.33 -22.00 -3.91
N THR A 78 -9.87 -22.52 -5.02
CA THR A 78 -9.43 -22.17 -6.38
C THR A 78 -10.08 -20.87 -6.87
N GLU A 79 -9.45 -20.18 -7.83
CA GLU A 79 -10.00 -18.96 -8.44
C GLU A 79 -11.41 -19.20 -8.99
N GLN A 80 -11.59 -20.31 -9.71
CA GLN A 80 -12.88 -20.68 -10.29
C GLN A 80 -13.97 -20.91 -9.24
N ASN A 81 -13.67 -21.61 -8.14
CA ASN A 81 -14.65 -21.88 -7.09
C ASN A 81 -15.04 -20.59 -6.37
N ILE A 82 -14.06 -19.78 -5.99
CA ILE A 82 -14.33 -18.52 -5.28
C ILE A 82 -15.08 -17.54 -6.18
N SER A 83 -14.69 -17.43 -7.46
CA SER A 83 -15.43 -16.62 -8.43
C SER A 83 -16.87 -17.10 -8.57
N ASN A 84 -17.12 -18.41 -8.68
CA ASN A 84 -18.47 -18.96 -8.80
C ASN A 84 -19.31 -18.69 -7.55
N ILE A 85 -18.72 -18.78 -6.36
CA ILE A 85 -19.41 -18.45 -5.11
C ILE A 85 -19.82 -16.98 -5.13
N VAL A 86 -18.92 -16.06 -5.51
CA VAL A 86 -19.23 -14.63 -5.56
C VAL A 86 -20.31 -14.33 -6.60
N THR A 87 -20.16 -14.81 -7.84
CA THR A 87 -21.02 -14.39 -8.96
C THR A 87 -22.33 -15.18 -9.04
N ASN A 88 -22.33 -16.47 -8.71
CA ASN A 88 -23.50 -17.34 -8.93
C ASN A 88 -24.23 -17.68 -7.63
N PHE A 89 -23.51 -17.78 -6.51
CA PHE A 89 -24.13 -18.09 -5.22
C PHE A 89 -24.51 -16.83 -4.44
N LEU A 90 -23.57 -15.89 -4.21
CA LEU A 90 -23.77 -14.74 -3.32
C LEU A 90 -24.48 -13.57 -4.00
N SER A 91 -24.09 -13.21 -5.24
CA SER A 91 -24.68 -12.10 -6.00
C SER A 91 -26.22 -12.08 -6.01
N PRO A 92 -26.93 -13.20 -6.25
CA PRO A 92 -28.39 -13.19 -6.27
C PRO A 92 -29.06 -13.20 -4.88
N LYS A 93 -28.30 -13.31 -3.78
CA LYS A 93 -28.88 -13.48 -2.43
C LYS A 93 -29.33 -12.15 -1.84
N SER A 94 -30.53 -12.14 -1.26
CA SER A 94 -31.00 -11.03 -0.44
C SER A 94 -30.64 -11.27 1.03
N GLY A 95 -29.64 -10.55 1.53
CA GLY A 95 -29.14 -10.64 2.90
C GLY A 95 -28.94 -9.27 3.54
N ASP A 96 -28.83 -9.24 4.86
CA ASP A 96 -28.55 -8.04 5.63
C ASP A 96 -27.05 -7.72 5.62
N LEU A 97 -26.17 -8.73 5.58
CA LEU A 97 -24.72 -8.59 5.67
C LEU A 97 -23.99 -9.71 4.94
N LEU A 98 -22.89 -9.37 4.26
CA LEU A 98 -21.88 -10.30 3.79
C LEU A 98 -20.59 -10.10 4.58
N TYR A 99 -20.13 -11.18 5.21
CA TYR A 99 -18.85 -11.25 5.90
C TYR A 99 -17.84 -11.95 4.98
N ILE A 100 -16.72 -11.30 4.67
CA ILE A 100 -15.63 -11.87 3.91
C ILE A 100 -14.41 -11.95 4.83
N PHE A 101 -13.86 -13.15 5.00
CA PHE A 101 -12.55 -13.34 5.61
C PHE A 101 -11.63 -14.01 4.59
N TRP A 102 -10.42 -13.48 4.46
CA TRP A 102 -9.39 -14.05 3.60
C TRP A 102 -8.07 -14.15 4.35
N ALA A 103 -7.47 -15.34 4.39
CA ALA A 103 -6.11 -15.54 4.83
C ALA A 103 -5.29 -16.32 3.79
N GLY A 104 -4.13 -15.79 3.44
CA GLY A 104 -3.23 -16.41 2.46
C GLY A 104 -2.25 -15.40 1.84
N HIS A 105 -1.68 -15.76 0.68
CA HIS A 105 -0.82 -14.86 -0.07
C HIS A 105 -1.58 -13.74 -0.78
N GLY A 106 -0.94 -12.58 -0.82
CA GLY A 106 -1.41 -11.43 -1.57
C GLY A 106 -0.24 -10.55 -2.00
N TRP A 107 -0.42 -9.86 -3.12
CA TRP A 107 0.52 -8.89 -3.68
C TRP A 107 -0.19 -7.58 -4.03
N ILE A 108 0.60 -6.56 -4.29
CA ILE A 108 0.14 -5.32 -4.91
C ILE A 108 0.75 -5.17 -6.31
N THR A 109 -0.04 -4.75 -7.29
CA THR A 109 0.46 -4.48 -8.66
C THR A 109 1.09 -3.09 -8.77
N SER A 110 1.70 -2.77 -9.92
CA SER A 110 2.21 -1.42 -10.25
C SER A 110 1.09 -0.37 -10.27
N GLU A 111 -0.11 -0.78 -10.61
CA GLU A 111 -1.35 0.01 -10.63
C GLU A 111 -2.00 0.07 -9.24
N ARG A 112 -1.33 -0.47 -8.22
CA ARG A 112 -1.76 -0.51 -6.82
C ARG A 112 -3.04 -1.31 -6.57
N GLU A 113 -3.29 -2.31 -7.40
CA GLU A 113 -4.39 -3.24 -7.18
C GLU A 113 -3.93 -4.38 -6.25
N ARG A 114 -4.74 -4.69 -5.23
CA ARG A 114 -4.47 -5.80 -4.32
C ARG A 114 -4.94 -7.11 -4.95
N ARG A 115 -4.00 -8.04 -5.12
CA ARG A 115 -4.21 -9.37 -5.68
C ARG A 115 -4.18 -10.40 -4.57
N LEU A 116 -5.24 -11.21 -4.46
CA LEU A 116 -5.36 -12.28 -3.48
C LEU A 116 -5.18 -13.63 -4.18
N PHE A 117 -4.11 -14.35 -3.86
CA PHE A 117 -3.71 -15.56 -4.58
C PHE A 117 -4.54 -16.78 -4.18
N CYS A 118 -5.06 -17.48 -5.19
CA CYS A 118 -5.87 -18.68 -5.02
C CYS A 118 -4.99 -19.93 -4.94
N ALA A 119 -5.54 -21.04 -4.44
CA ALA A 119 -4.80 -22.30 -4.25
C ALA A 119 -4.23 -22.89 -5.56
N ASP A 120 -4.87 -22.60 -6.69
CA ASP A 120 -4.48 -23.06 -8.03
C ASP A 120 -3.43 -22.16 -8.72
N ALA A 121 -2.92 -21.16 -8.01
CA ALA A 121 -1.89 -20.27 -8.52
C ALA A 121 -0.51 -20.94 -8.61
N ASN A 122 0.21 -20.60 -9.67
CA ASN A 122 1.62 -20.92 -9.85
C ASN A 122 2.38 -19.84 -10.63
N GLU A 123 3.69 -20.01 -10.80
CA GLU A 123 4.56 -19.08 -11.51
C GLU A 123 4.20 -18.81 -12.99
N ARG A 124 3.29 -19.62 -13.58
CA ARG A 124 2.87 -19.47 -14.98
C ARG A 124 1.55 -18.72 -15.13
N ASN A 125 0.60 -18.95 -14.21
CA ASN A 125 -0.77 -18.45 -14.35
C ASN A 125 -1.16 -17.38 -13.32
N TYR A 126 -0.45 -17.30 -12.19
CA TYR A 126 -0.72 -16.37 -11.10
C TYR A 126 -2.18 -16.26 -10.66
N GLN A 127 -2.96 -17.36 -10.69
CA GLN A 127 -4.40 -17.30 -10.42
C GLN A 127 -4.74 -16.54 -9.12
N ASN A 128 -5.49 -15.45 -9.25
CA ASN A 128 -5.77 -14.53 -8.16
C ASN A 128 -7.11 -13.82 -8.33
N LEU A 129 -7.61 -13.22 -7.24
CA LEU A 129 -8.71 -12.27 -7.27
C LEU A 129 -8.19 -10.84 -7.18
N ASN A 130 -8.76 -9.95 -7.99
CA ASN A 130 -8.61 -8.51 -7.81
C ASN A 130 -9.54 -8.03 -6.68
N LEU A 131 -8.97 -7.73 -5.50
CA LEU A 131 -9.75 -7.27 -4.35
C LEU A 131 -10.43 -5.91 -4.62
N ASN A 132 -9.74 -4.99 -5.31
CA ASN A 132 -10.30 -3.68 -5.64
C ASN A 132 -11.55 -3.84 -6.54
N SER A 133 -11.44 -4.63 -7.60
CA SER A 133 -12.56 -4.93 -8.49
C SER A 133 -13.71 -5.67 -7.78
N LEU A 134 -13.39 -6.61 -6.88
CA LEU A 134 -14.39 -7.28 -6.05
C LEU A 134 -15.19 -6.28 -5.21
N LEU A 135 -14.50 -5.36 -4.52
CA LEU A 135 -15.15 -4.36 -3.68
C LEU A 135 -16.06 -3.43 -4.48
N VAL A 136 -15.63 -3.01 -5.67
CA VAL A 136 -16.47 -2.23 -6.59
C VAL A 136 -17.70 -3.03 -7.03
N TYR A 137 -17.54 -4.31 -7.35
CA TYR A 137 -18.66 -5.18 -7.72
C TYR A 137 -19.67 -5.34 -6.58
N LEU A 138 -19.21 -5.59 -5.35
CA LEU A 138 -20.05 -5.67 -4.15
C LEU A 138 -20.81 -4.36 -3.87
N ALA A 139 -20.24 -3.21 -4.24
CA ALA A 139 -20.88 -1.90 -4.08
C ALA A 139 -21.83 -1.52 -5.23
N SER A 140 -22.01 -2.39 -6.22
CA SER A 140 -22.81 -2.10 -7.42
C SER A 140 -24.23 -2.66 -7.37
N ASP A 141 -25.07 -2.20 -8.29
CA ASP A 141 -26.44 -2.68 -8.51
C ASP A 141 -26.53 -4.15 -8.96
N LYS A 142 -25.40 -4.78 -9.30
CA LYS A 142 -25.29 -6.21 -9.62
C LYS A 142 -25.11 -7.10 -8.40
N PHE A 143 -25.00 -6.53 -7.21
CA PHE A 143 -24.90 -7.28 -5.95
C PHE A 143 -26.01 -6.86 -4.99
N GLN A 144 -26.79 -7.86 -4.51
CA GLN A 144 -28.03 -7.59 -3.78
C GLN A 144 -27.80 -7.28 -2.29
N ILE A 145 -26.82 -7.92 -1.65
CA ILE A 145 -26.44 -7.64 -0.26
C ILE A 145 -25.83 -6.23 -0.20
N ARG A 146 -26.23 -5.43 0.78
CA ARG A 146 -25.90 -4.00 0.83
C ARG A 146 -24.79 -3.66 1.79
N ASN A 147 -24.56 -4.53 2.78
CA ASN A 147 -23.60 -4.29 3.83
C ASN A 147 -22.50 -5.36 3.76
N HIS A 148 -21.26 -4.94 3.85
CA HIS A 148 -20.11 -5.81 3.69
C HIS A 148 -19.08 -5.54 4.80
N ILE A 149 -18.59 -6.61 5.43
CA ILE A 149 -17.41 -6.56 6.29
C ILE A 149 -16.36 -7.48 5.67
N CYS A 150 -15.25 -6.92 5.23
CA CYS A 150 -14.15 -7.66 4.62
C CYS A 150 -12.92 -7.58 5.53
N ILE A 151 -12.34 -8.72 5.87
CA ILE A 151 -11.15 -8.84 6.71
C ILE A 151 -10.12 -9.65 5.92
N VAL A 152 -8.97 -9.06 5.64
CA VAL A 152 -7.97 -9.65 4.74
C VAL A 152 -6.63 -9.73 5.45
N ASP A 153 -6.23 -10.95 5.78
CA ASP A 153 -4.89 -11.32 6.25
C ASP A 153 -4.03 -11.81 5.07
N ALA A 154 -3.56 -10.85 4.28
CA ALA A 154 -2.66 -11.10 3.17
C ALA A 154 -1.62 -9.98 3.07
N CYS A 155 -0.45 -10.31 2.53
CA CYS A 155 0.61 -9.33 2.28
C CYS A 155 0.17 -8.32 1.21
N ALA A 156 0.83 -7.16 1.18
CA ALA A 156 0.65 -6.16 0.13
C ALA A 156 2.01 -5.73 -0.44
N ASN A 157 2.90 -6.70 -0.59
CA ASN A 157 4.24 -6.49 -1.11
C ASN A 157 4.23 -6.53 -2.64
N PHE A 158 5.17 -5.81 -3.23
CA PHE A 158 5.50 -5.93 -4.65
C PHE A 158 6.65 -6.96 -4.82
N PRO A 159 6.42 -8.15 -5.41
CA PRO A 159 7.47 -9.13 -5.60
C PRO A 159 8.53 -8.62 -6.56
N LEU A 160 9.79 -8.77 -6.18
CA LEU A 160 10.93 -8.41 -7.02
C LEU A 160 11.00 -9.23 -8.32
N SER A 161 10.44 -10.45 -8.33
CA SER A 161 10.38 -11.36 -9.49
C SER A 161 9.49 -10.87 -10.63
N LEU A 162 8.55 -9.96 -10.36
CA LEU A 162 7.68 -9.37 -11.39
C LEU A 162 8.27 -8.10 -12.02
N ARG A 163 9.44 -7.64 -11.59
CA ARG A 163 10.11 -6.48 -12.21
C ARG A 163 10.63 -6.84 -13.60
N GLY A 164 10.03 -6.22 -14.62
CA GLY A 164 10.46 -6.35 -16.03
C GLY A 164 9.52 -7.20 -16.90
N GLN A 165 8.46 -7.78 -16.33
CA GLN A 165 7.34 -8.26 -17.13
C GLN A 165 6.43 -7.06 -17.43
N SER A 166 6.36 -6.65 -18.69
CA SER A 166 5.52 -5.54 -19.18
C SER A 166 4.02 -5.88 -19.20
N GLY A 167 3.54 -6.78 -18.35
CA GLY A 167 2.16 -7.26 -18.33
C GLY A 167 1.52 -7.03 -16.98
N GLU A 168 0.28 -6.52 -16.98
CA GLU A 168 -0.63 -6.59 -15.84
C GLU A 168 -0.62 -8.04 -15.30
N LEU A 169 -0.53 -8.21 -13.98
CA LEU A 169 -0.81 -9.52 -13.37
C LEU A 169 -2.25 -9.92 -13.77
N PRO A 170 -2.43 -10.94 -14.63
CA PRO A 170 -3.77 -11.36 -15.00
C PRO A 170 -4.44 -11.86 -13.72
N GLY A 171 -5.69 -11.48 -13.52
CA GLY A 171 -6.43 -11.83 -12.32
C GLY A 171 -7.90 -11.73 -12.57
N LYS A 172 -8.69 -12.45 -11.77
CA LYS A 172 -10.13 -12.40 -11.90
C LYS A 172 -10.63 -11.01 -11.51
N THR A 173 -11.11 -10.28 -12.51
CA THR A 173 -11.85 -9.03 -12.34
C THR A 173 -13.34 -9.34 -12.37
N PHE A 174 -14.10 -8.57 -11.60
CA PHE A 174 -15.55 -8.65 -11.52
C PHE A 174 -16.14 -7.48 -12.33
N PHE A 175 -17.09 -7.78 -13.20
CA PHE A 175 -17.75 -6.76 -14.01
C PHE A 175 -18.57 -5.84 -13.10
N SER A 176 -18.19 -4.56 -13.03
CA SER A 176 -18.86 -3.57 -12.20
C SER A 176 -20.19 -3.13 -12.82
N GLY A 177 -21.25 -3.16 -12.00
CA GLY A 177 -22.51 -2.51 -12.31
C GLY A 177 -22.49 -1.00 -12.05
N GLN A 178 -23.67 -0.40 -12.01
CA GLN A 178 -23.79 0.99 -11.56
C GLN A 178 -23.56 1.07 -10.05
N PRO A 179 -22.78 2.04 -9.54
CA PRO A 179 -22.53 2.20 -8.10
C PRO A 179 -23.83 2.48 -7.33
N ARG A 180 -23.94 1.95 -6.11
CA ARG A 180 -25.11 2.17 -5.24
C ARG A 180 -24.81 3.14 -4.10
N LYS A 181 -25.73 4.09 -3.89
CA LYS A 181 -25.62 5.09 -2.81
C LYS A 181 -25.93 4.55 -1.41
N ASP A 182 -26.58 3.39 -1.32
CA ASP A 182 -27.02 2.82 -0.05
C ASP A 182 -26.13 1.68 0.47
N SER A 183 -25.09 1.30 -0.30
CA SER A 183 -24.13 0.25 0.05
C SER A 183 -23.17 0.71 1.15
N GLN A 184 -22.92 -0.16 2.14
CA GLN A 184 -21.96 0.07 3.22
C GLN A 184 -20.87 -0.99 3.15
N GLN A 185 -19.61 -0.57 3.20
CA GLN A 185 -18.47 -1.47 3.21
C GLN A 185 -17.51 -1.10 4.33
N PHE A 186 -17.09 -2.09 5.10
CA PHE A 186 -16.02 -1.99 6.06
C PHE A 186 -14.94 -2.98 5.64
N VAL A 187 -13.71 -2.51 5.41
CA VAL A 187 -12.60 -3.36 4.99
C VAL A 187 -11.45 -3.17 5.97
N LEU A 188 -10.95 -4.26 6.54
CA LEU A 188 -9.81 -4.30 7.45
C LEU A 188 -8.72 -5.16 6.83
N LEU A 189 -7.56 -4.57 6.60
CA LEU A 189 -6.42 -5.18 5.94
C LEU A 189 -5.27 -5.34 6.94
N ALA A 190 -4.60 -6.49 6.89
CA ALA A 190 -3.47 -6.78 7.76
C ALA A 190 -2.29 -5.85 7.58
N THR A 191 -2.05 -5.34 6.36
CA THR A 191 -0.84 -4.61 6.00
C THR A 191 -1.13 -3.34 5.18
N ARG A 192 -0.27 -2.33 5.35
CA ARG A 192 -0.14 -1.21 4.40
C ARG A 192 0.48 -1.69 3.09
N GLU A 193 0.40 -0.87 2.05
CA GLU A 193 1.14 -1.13 0.81
C GLU A 193 2.65 -1.24 1.10
N GLY A 194 3.31 -2.25 0.52
CA GLY A 194 4.72 -2.51 0.76
C GLY A 194 5.05 -3.29 2.03
N GLU A 195 4.05 -3.68 2.84
CA GLU A 195 4.26 -4.43 4.08
C GLU A 195 3.85 -5.93 3.99
N THR A 196 4.64 -6.77 4.67
CA THR A 196 4.43 -8.21 4.81
C THR A 196 3.55 -8.53 6.03
N ALA A 197 2.55 -9.39 5.85
CA ALA A 197 1.76 -9.94 6.95
C ALA A 197 2.60 -10.99 7.70
N LYS A 198 2.64 -10.93 9.03
CA LYS A 198 3.47 -11.81 9.87
C LYS A 198 2.65 -12.89 10.57
N VAL A 199 3.23 -14.08 10.68
CA VAL A 199 2.71 -15.23 11.43
C VAL A 199 3.40 -15.31 12.79
N ASN A 200 2.65 -15.67 13.83
CA ASN A 200 3.20 -16.02 15.13
C ASN A 200 3.75 -17.45 15.07
N SER A 201 5.07 -17.59 15.21
CA SER A 201 5.76 -18.88 15.12
C SER A 201 5.44 -19.83 16.27
N GLU A 202 5.02 -19.34 17.44
CA GLU A 202 4.67 -20.17 18.60
C GLU A 202 3.27 -20.75 18.49
N THR A 203 2.31 -19.93 18.06
CA THR A 203 0.88 -20.29 18.00
C THR A 203 0.42 -20.66 16.59
N LYS A 204 1.32 -20.60 15.60
CA LYS A 204 1.04 -21.03 14.22
C LYS A 204 -0.16 -20.28 13.58
N THR A 205 -0.43 -19.03 13.96
CA THR A 205 -1.57 -18.19 13.47
C THR A 205 -1.09 -16.82 13.00
N GLY A 206 -1.82 -16.19 12.07
CA GLY A 206 -1.53 -14.81 11.65
C GLY A 206 -1.66 -13.84 12.83
N TYR A 207 -0.65 -12.99 13.07
CA TYR A 207 -0.72 -12.00 14.17
C TYR A 207 -1.95 -11.09 14.05
N PHE A 208 -2.28 -10.72 12.82
CA PHE A 208 -3.45 -9.92 12.52
C PHE A 208 -4.74 -10.71 12.73
N SER A 209 -4.87 -11.91 12.14
CA SER A 209 -6.04 -12.77 12.35
C SER A 209 -6.31 -13.05 13.84
N GLN A 210 -5.27 -13.34 14.62
CA GLN A 210 -5.39 -13.51 16.07
C GLN A 210 -5.90 -12.23 16.75
N ALA A 211 -5.29 -11.08 16.46
CA ALA A 211 -5.71 -9.81 17.04
C ALA A 211 -7.17 -9.48 16.73
N VAL A 212 -7.61 -9.72 15.50
CA VAL A 212 -8.99 -9.52 15.08
C VAL A 212 -9.93 -10.48 15.81
N ARG A 213 -9.60 -11.77 15.89
CA ARG A 213 -10.43 -12.76 16.60
C ARG A 213 -10.60 -12.42 18.07
N GLU A 214 -9.51 -12.05 18.75
CA GLU A 214 -9.57 -11.62 20.16
C GLU A 214 -10.41 -10.35 20.33
N ALA A 215 -10.26 -9.37 19.43
CA ALA A 215 -11.06 -8.15 19.45
C ALA A 215 -12.56 -8.42 19.17
N LEU A 216 -12.88 -9.36 18.26
CA LEU A 216 -14.26 -9.80 18.00
C LEU A 216 -14.85 -10.55 19.19
N ALA A 217 -14.05 -11.39 19.88
CA ALA A 217 -14.50 -12.11 21.06
C ALA A 217 -14.70 -11.18 22.27
N ALA A 218 -13.88 -10.14 22.40
CA ALA A 218 -14.01 -9.13 23.46
C ALA A 218 -15.12 -8.10 23.20
N ALA A 219 -15.58 -7.99 21.95
CA ALA A 219 -16.66 -7.08 21.58
C ALA A 219 -18.00 -7.58 22.15
N ASN A 220 -18.31 -7.16 23.39
CA ASN A 220 -19.60 -7.41 24.02
C ASN A 220 -20.70 -6.57 23.33
N GLY A 221 -21.75 -7.21 22.78
CA GLY A 221 -22.92 -6.48 22.27
C GLY A 221 -23.64 -7.12 21.07
N ASN A 222 -24.26 -6.25 20.26
CA ASN A 222 -25.09 -6.57 19.09
C ASN A 222 -24.28 -7.20 17.94
N PHE A 223 -24.94 -8.04 17.12
CA PHE A 223 -24.38 -8.58 15.87
C PHE A 223 -24.73 -7.68 14.67
N PRO A 224 -23.78 -7.39 13.76
CA PRO A 224 -22.34 -7.62 13.89
C PRO A 224 -21.72 -6.65 14.93
N PRO A 225 -20.54 -7.00 15.50
CA PRO A 225 -19.85 -6.14 16.45
C PRO A 225 -19.51 -4.78 15.82
N ASN A 226 -19.32 -3.76 16.67
CA ASN A 226 -18.90 -2.44 16.21
C ASN A 226 -17.47 -2.52 15.68
N MET A 227 -17.34 -2.65 14.36
CA MET A 227 -16.04 -2.87 13.72
C MET A 227 -15.03 -1.75 13.97
N ARG A 228 -15.47 -0.56 14.37
CA ARG A 228 -14.57 0.54 14.73
C ARG A 228 -13.92 0.32 16.09
N GLU A 229 -14.66 -0.21 17.06
CA GLU A 229 -14.11 -0.62 18.36
C GLU A 229 -13.17 -1.82 18.18
N VAL A 230 -13.56 -2.78 17.34
CA VAL A 230 -12.71 -3.91 16.95
C VAL A 230 -11.39 -3.40 16.39
N THR A 231 -11.40 -2.43 15.48
CA THR A 231 -10.17 -1.88 14.92
C THR A 231 -9.32 -1.11 15.91
N GLU A 232 -9.91 -0.31 16.79
CA GLU A 232 -9.12 0.37 17.83
C GLU A 232 -8.44 -0.63 18.77
N ALA A 233 -9.12 -1.72 19.15
CA ALA A 233 -8.52 -2.80 19.92
C ALA A 233 -7.36 -3.48 19.17
N VAL A 234 -7.54 -3.75 17.87
CA VAL A 234 -6.47 -4.30 17.01
C VAL A 234 -5.27 -3.34 16.94
N LYS A 235 -5.49 -2.05 16.69
CA LYS A 235 -4.43 -1.03 16.65
C LYS A 235 -3.67 -0.95 17.97
N GLN A 236 -4.38 -0.92 19.10
CA GLN A 236 -3.76 -0.85 20.43
C GLN A 236 -2.86 -2.06 20.68
N ARG A 237 -3.31 -3.27 20.30
CA ARG A 237 -2.50 -4.48 20.40
C ARG A 237 -1.21 -4.37 19.58
N PHE A 238 -1.29 -3.91 18.34
CA PHE A 238 -0.11 -3.74 17.49
C PHE A 238 0.87 -2.68 18.02
N ASN A 239 0.36 -1.55 18.53
CA ASN A 239 1.19 -0.52 19.17
C ASN A 239 1.95 -1.06 20.39
N SER A 240 1.31 -1.91 21.21
CA SER A 240 1.95 -2.49 22.40
C SER A 240 3.07 -3.50 22.08
N LEU A 241 3.10 -4.02 20.85
CA LEU A 241 4.01 -5.08 20.41
C LEU A 241 5.20 -4.55 19.58
N ASP A 242 5.32 -3.23 19.37
CA ASP A 242 6.36 -2.55 18.56
C ASP A 242 6.62 -3.23 17.20
N LYS A 243 5.53 -3.53 16.46
CA LYS A 243 5.60 -4.28 15.21
C LYS A 243 5.60 -3.35 13.99
N LYS A 244 6.48 -3.64 13.02
CA LYS A 244 6.56 -3.00 11.69
C LYS A 244 5.43 -3.43 10.70
N GLN A 245 4.25 -3.75 11.19
CA GLN A 245 3.06 -4.08 10.38
C GLN A 245 1.92 -3.25 10.93
N LEU A 246 1.27 -2.43 10.09
CA LEU A 246 0.24 -1.51 10.53
C LEU A 246 -1.10 -1.87 9.88
N PRO A 247 -2.04 -2.48 10.62
CA PRO A 247 -3.38 -2.76 10.12
C PRO A 247 -4.06 -1.48 9.62
N THR A 248 -4.68 -1.56 8.45
CA THR A 248 -5.42 -0.44 7.83
C THR A 248 -6.88 -0.80 7.66
N TYR A 249 -7.78 0.19 7.71
CA TYR A 249 -9.18 -0.04 7.38
C TYR A 249 -9.76 1.15 6.61
N PHE A 250 -10.77 0.89 5.78
CA PHE A 250 -11.63 1.93 5.22
C PHE A 250 -13.11 1.58 5.38
N TYR A 251 -13.93 2.62 5.49
CA TYR A 251 -15.38 2.55 5.65
C TYR A 251 -16.02 3.39 4.53
N SER A 252 -16.92 2.82 3.72
CA SER A 252 -17.57 3.53 2.60
C SER A 252 -19.08 3.71 2.80
N ARG A 253 -19.56 4.94 2.51
CA ARG A 253 -20.90 5.26 2.00
C ARG A 253 -20.83 6.58 1.22
N SER A 254 -21.33 6.63 -0.01
CA SER A 254 -21.53 7.87 -0.81
C SER A 254 -22.95 7.84 -1.41
N TRP A 255 -23.58 8.85 -2.02
CA TRP A 255 -23.08 10.11 -2.56
C TRP A 255 -23.97 11.32 -2.21
N ASP A 256 -24.98 11.24 -1.32
CA ASP A 256 -25.78 12.42 -0.89
C ASP A 256 -26.42 12.28 0.52
N GLY A 257 -25.65 12.02 1.58
CA GLY A 257 -26.25 12.06 2.92
C GLY A 257 -25.44 11.46 4.06
N ASP A 258 -24.13 11.72 4.03
CA ASP A 258 -23.05 11.55 5.02
C ASP A 258 -23.18 10.55 6.17
N ILE A 259 -22.11 9.75 6.36
CA ILE A 259 -21.24 9.83 7.56
C ILE A 259 -19.78 9.51 7.17
N GLU A 260 -18.90 10.52 7.26
CA GLU A 260 -17.43 10.38 7.26
C GLU A 260 -16.94 9.46 8.39
N LYS A 261 -15.95 8.60 8.09
CA LYS A 261 -14.88 8.30 9.06
C LYS A 261 -13.52 8.20 8.39
N SER A 262 -12.69 9.18 8.74
CA SER A 262 -11.27 9.26 8.44
C SER A 262 -10.53 7.99 8.86
N HIS A 263 -9.82 7.38 7.92
CA HIS A 263 -8.37 7.15 8.02
C HIS A 263 -7.82 7.06 6.60
N PHE A 264 -6.70 7.75 6.40
CA PHE A 264 -6.04 8.04 5.14
C PHE A 264 -6.17 6.94 4.09
N ASN A 265 -6.91 7.27 3.05
CA ASN A 265 -6.83 6.62 1.77
C ASN A 265 -5.62 7.21 1.03
N PRO A 266 -4.48 6.51 0.86
CA PRO A 266 -3.45 6.96 -0.09
C PRO A 266 -3.95 6.96 -1.55
N PHE A 267 -5.17 6.47 -1.83
CA PHE A 267 -5.83 6.59 -3.12
C PHE A 267 -6.67 7.88 -3.32
N ASP A 268 -6.82 8.74 -2.30
CA ASP A 268 -7.51 10.04 -2.44
C ASP A 268 -6.61 11.25 -2.19
N ILE A 269 -5.33 11.05 -1.82
CA ILE A 269 -4.38 12.15 -1.68
C ILE A 269 -3.88 12.48 -3.09
N PRO A 270 -4.25 13.63 -3.67
CA PRO A 270 -3.85 14.01 -5.01
C PRO A 270 -2.34 14.03 -5.10
N HIS A 271 -1.76 13.30 -6.05
CA HIS A 271 -0.32 13.28 -6.22
C HIS A 271 0.09 12.96 -7.66
N ASP A 272 1.27 13.44 -8.04
CA ASP A 272 1.97 13.17 -9.30
C ASP A 272 3.42 12.74 -9.01
N ILE A 273 3.67 12.14 -7.84
CA ILE A 273 4.99 11.67 -7.42
C ILE A 273 5.54 10.72 -8.50
N PRO A 274 6.74 10.99 -9.06
CA PRO A 274 7.34 10.14 -10.06
C PRO A 274 7.60 8.72 -9.55
N GLN A 275 7.66 7.77 -10.48
CA GLN A 275 8.15 6.44 -10.17
C GLN A 275 9.65 6.50 -9.82
N SER A 276 10.04 5.71 -8.82
CA SER A 276 11.45 5.50 -8.45
C SER A 276 12.25 5.03 -9.66
N GLN A 277 13.38 5.69 -9.92
CA GLN A 277 14.31 5.28 -10.98
C GLN A 277 15.35 4.28 -10.44
N ALA A 278 15.53 4.22 -9.12
CA ALA A 278 16.38 3.24 -8.47
C ALA A 278 15.79 1.82 -8.54
N ARG A 279 16.58 0.85 -9.02
CA ARG A 279 16.18 -0.57 -8.91
C ARG A 279 16.22 -1.06 -7.45
N LYS A 280 17.05 -0.48 -6.60
CA LYS A 280 17.24 -0.80 -5.19
C LYS A 280 17.55 0.47 -4.39
N PHE A 281 16.79 0.75 -3.34
CA PHE A 281 17.03 1.90 -2.47
C PHE A 281 17.36 1.38 -1.07
N VAL A 282 18.56 1.70 -0.58
CA VAL A 282 19.09 1.19 0.70
C VAL A 282 19.99 2.23 1.37
N GLY A 283 20.26 2.05 2.66
CA GLY A 283 21.26 2.85 3.39
C GLY A 283 20.91 4.34 3.54
N ARG A 284 19.61 4.69 3.52
CA ARG A 284 19.14 6.09 3.58
C ARG A 284 18.10 6.38 4.67
N ASP A 285 17.86 5.44 5.59
CA ASP A 285 16.84 5.56 6.62
C ASP A 285 17.07 6.79 7.54
N GLU A 286 18.33 7.02 7.92
CA GLU A 286 18.70 8.18 8.74
C GLU A 286 18.43 9.50 8.00
N GLN A 287 18.78 9.58 6.71
CA GLN A 287 18.55 10.79 5.90
C GLN A 287 17.07 11.06 5.68
N ILE A 288 16.25 10.01 5.53
CA ILE A 288 14.79 10.14 5.47
C ILE A 288 14.23 10.73 6.76
N GLU A 289 14.67 10.25 7.92
CA GLU A 289 14.20 10.76 9.21
C GLU A 289 14.71 12.17 9.49
N GLN A 290 15.97 12.49 9.14
CA GLN A 290 16.48 13.87 9.21
C GLN A 290 15.67 14.82 8.32
N LEU A 291 15.33 14.39 7.09
CA LEU A 291 14.50 15.17 6.19
C LEU A 291 13.11 15.44 6.78
N ARG A 292 12.51 14.42 7.41
CA ARG A 292 11.23 14.55 8.11
C ARG A 292 11.29 15.61 9.21
N GLN A 293 12.32 15.55 10.06
CA GLN A 293 12.49 16.51 11.16
C GLN A 293 12.65 17.94 10.62
N LEU A 294 13.44 18.12 9.56
CA LEU A 294 13.61 19.42 8.91
C LEU A 294 12.28 19.97 8.36
N LEU A 295 11.47 19.15 7.68
CA LEU A 295 10.17 19.55 7.12
C LEU A 295 9.08 19.74 8.19
N GLN A 296 9.22 19.14 9.36
CA GLN A 296 8.37 19.43 10.52
C GLN A 296 8.68 20.80 11.12
N ALA A 297 9.97 21.16 11.22
CA ALA A 297 10.42 22.41 11.81
C ALA A 297 10.35 23.62 10.86
N ASN A 298 10.37 23.40 9.54
CA ASN A 298 10.51 24.46 8.54
C ASN A 298 9.48 24.34 7.43
N ASP A 299 9.17 25.45 6.75
CA ASP A 299 8.26 25.45 5.59
C ASP A 299 8.96 25.06 4.29
N ILE A 300 10.25 25.39 4.17
CA ILE A 300 11.05 25.15 2.97
C ILE A 300 12.34 24.46 3.39
N VAL A 301 12.64 23.33 2.76
CA VAL A 301 13.85 22.53 2.99
C VAL A 301 14.46 22.12 1.65
N ALA A 302 15.78 22.16 1.55
CA ALA A 302 16.51 21.69 0.36
C ALA A 302 17.32 20.42 0.64
N ILE A 303 17.29 19.45 -0.27
CA ILE A 303 18.26 18.36 -0.35
C ILE A 303 19.37 18.83 -1.29
N THR A 304 20.59 18.91 -0.77
CA THR A 304 21.74 19.49 -1.48
C THR A 304 22.80 18.43 -1.76
N ASP A 305 23.68 18.71 -2.71
CA ASP A 305 24.74 17.78 -3.09
C ASP A 305 26.06 18.18 -2.42
N VAL A 306 26.61 17.33 -1.56
CA VAL A 306 27.91 17.61 -0.93
C VAL A 306 29.03 17.61 -1.96
N THR A 307 28.91 16.81 -3.01
CA THR A 307 29.96 16.56 -3.99
C THR A 307 29.90 17.50 -5.19
N GLY A 308 28.72 18.05 -5.50
CA GLY A 308 28.44 18.84 -6.70
C GLY A 308 28.41 18.02 -8.01
N GLN A 309 28.75 16.73 -7.97
CA GLN A 309 28.90 15.89 -9.16
C GLN A 309 27.57 15.30 -9.67
N GLY A 310 26.52 15.33 -8.84
CA GLY A 310 25.26 14.66 -9.15
C GLY A 310 25.32 13.16 -8.90
N GLY A 311 24.17 12.47 -8.99
CA GLY A 311 24.13 11.00 -8.86
C GLY A 311 24.13 10.45 -7.42
N VAL A 312 24.18 11.31 -6.39
CA VAL A 312 24.08 10.92 -4.97
C VAL A 312 22.66 10.49 -4.53
N GLY A 313 21.66 10.65 -5.40
CA GLY A 313 20.28 10.20 -5.17
C GLY A 313 19.33 11.21 -4.52
N LYS A 314 19.51 12.52 -4.72
CA LYS A 314 18.64 13.57 -4.13
C LYS A 314 17.17 13.45 -4.56
N THR A 315 16.95 13.35 -5.87
CA THR A 315 15.62 13.12 -6.47
C THR A 315 15.00 11.83 -5.95
N GLU A 316 15.78 10.75 -5.93
CA GLU A 316 15.31 9.47 -5.41
C GLU A 316 14.95 9.55 -3.91
N LEU A 317 15.77 10.22 -3.09
CA LEU A 317 15.46 10.45 -1.67
C LEU A 317 14.16 11.24 -1.49
N ALA A 318 13.91 12.25 -2.34
CA ALA A 318 12.66 13.01 -2.34
C ALA A 318 11.45 12.14 -2.74
N ILE A 319 11.60 11.26 -3.75
CA ILE A 319 10.56 10.29 -4.15
C ILE A 319 10.24 9.36 -2.98
N GLN A 320 11.25 8.74 -2.38
CA GLN A 320 11.08 7.79 -1.27
C GLN A 320 10.44 8.45 -0.05
N TYR A 321 10.89 9.66 0.31
CA TYR A 321 10.27 10.45 1.37
C TYR A 321 8.80 10.76 1.09
N SER A 322 8.50 11.20 -0.14
CA SER A 322 7.14 11.60 -0.54
C SER A 322 6.19 10.41 -0.46
N TRP A 323 6.63 9.22 -0.89
CA TRP A 323 5.83 8.00 -0.75
C TRP A 323 5.68 7.57 0.71
N GLN A 324 6.76 7.54 1.47
CA GLN A 324 6.75 7.08 2.86
C GLN A 324 5.89 7.95 3.76
N TYR A 325 5.81 9.25 3.48
CA TYR A 325 5.09 10.22 4.31
C TYR A 325 3.90 10.87 3.62
N LEU A 326 3.40 10.30 2.52
CA LEU A 326 2.27 10.85 1.75
C LEU A 326 1.05 11.14 2.65
N GLU A 327 0.76 10.26 3.61
CA GLU A 327 -0.33 10.41 4.58
C GLU A 327 -0.21 11.68 5.44
N ASN A 328 0.98 12.22 5.63
CA ASN A 328 1.17 13.47 6.37
C ASN A 328 0.73 14.71 5.58
N TYR A 329 0.50 14.55 4.27
CA TYR A 329 0.18 15.61 3.32
C TYR A 329 -1.22 15.40 2.72
N SER A 330 -2.24 15.43 3.58
CA SER A 330 -3.66 15.25 3.20
C SER A 330 -4.16 16.16 2.08
N GLY A 331 -3.52 17.32 1.88
CA GLY A 331 -3.86 18.27 0.82
C GLY A 331 -3.23 17.95 -0.53
N GLY A 332 -2.34 16.95 -0.61
CA GLY A 332 -1.72 16.49 -1.85
C GLY A 332 -0.21 16.65 -1.89
N CYS A 333 0.41 16.00 -2.88
CA CYS A 333 1.83 16.02 -3.14
C CYS A 333 2.08 16.37 -4.62
N CYS A 334 2.50 17.60 -4.90
CA CYS A 334 2.68 18.11 -6.26
C CYS A 334 4.18 18.22 -6.61
N TRP A 335 4.56 17.59 -7.71
CA TRP A 335 5.91 17.50 -8.22
C TRP A 335 6.12 18.45 -9.38
N LEU A 336 7.05 19.37 -9.21
CA LEU A 336 7.32 20.46 -10.13
C LEU A 336 8.77 20.35 -10.61
N ASN A 337 8.94 20.35 -11.94
CA ASN A 337 10.26 20.33 -12.55
C ASN A 337 10.51 21.67 -13.28
N PRO A 338 11.48 22.50 -12.86
CA PRO A 338 11.81 23.75 -13.55
C PRO A 338 12.34 23.55 -14.98
N GLN A 339 12.55 22.30 -15.42
CA GLN A 339 13.04 21.96 -16.74
C GLN A 339 11.87 21.54 -17.63
N GLY A 340 11.52 22.39 -18.60
CA GLY A 340 10.47 22.13 -19.56
C GLY A 340 9.36 23.17 -19.49
N ILE A 341 8.15 22.72 -19.12
CA ILE A 341 6.94 23.56 -19.02
C ILE A 341 7.10 24.57 -17.87
N ASP A 342 6.49 25.74 -17.98
CA ASP A 342 6.47 26.73 -16.89
C ASP A 342 5.92 26.15 -15.58
N LEU A 343 6.57 26.45 -14.45
CA LEU A 343 6.20 25.93 -13.12
C LEU A 343 4.78 26.31 -12.71
N GLY A 344 4.31 27.50 -13.10
CA GLY A 344 2.95 27.95 -12.85
C GLY A 344 1.94 27.10 -13.61
N THR A 345 2.24 26.72 -14.84
CA THR A 345 1.39 25.84 -15.65
C THR A 345 1.30 24.45 -15.03
N GLN A 346 2.44 23.87 -14.61
CA GLN A 346 2.46 22.57 -13.93
C GLN A 346 1.63 22.58 -12.64
N LEU A 347 1.77 23.63 -11.82
CA LEU A 347 1.00 23.78 -10.59
C LEU A 347 -0.52 23.86 -10.86
N VAL A 348 -0.92 24.61 -11.89
CA VAL A 348 -2.34 24.75 -12.27
C VAL A 348 -2.88 23.44 -12.84
N GLU A 349 -2.11 22.77 -13.70
CA GLU A 349 -2.47 21.48 -14.29
C GLU A 349 -2.64 20.41 -13.22
N PHE A 350 -1.74 20.35 -12.24
CA PHE A 350 -1.91 19.48 -11.08
C PHE A 350 -3.26 19.74 -10.39
N GLY A 351 -3.58 21.01 -10.15
CA GLY A 351 -4.84 21.44 -9.57
C GLY A 351 -6.04 20.91 -10.37
N VAL A 352 -6.06 21.15 -11.67
CA VAL A 352 -7.19 20.79 -12.56
C VAL A 352 -7.35 19.27 -12.68
N VAL A 353 -6.25 18.53 -12.79
CA VAL A 353 -6.27 17.08 -13.03
C VAL A 353 -6.57 16.30 -11.75
N ASN A 354 -5.98 16.73 -10.62
CA ASN A 354 -5.94 15.89 -9.41
C ASN A 354 -6.80 16.42 -8.26
N LEU A 355 -7.24 17.70 -8.27
CA LEU A 355 -8.03 18.25 -7.18
C LEU A 355 -9.53 18.32 -7.53
N PRO A 356 -10.42 17.82 -6.66
CA PRO A 356 -11.86 17.90 -6.91
C PRO A 356 -12.36 19.35 -6.90
N ASN A 357 -13.22 19.69 -7.86
CA ASN A 357 -13.83 21.01 -8.02
C ASN A 357 -12.84 22.18 -8.21
N PHE A 358 -11.61 21.89 -8.65
CA PHE A 358 -10.61 22.93 -8.91
C PHE A 358 -10.76 23.49 -10.33
N ASN A 359 -11.48 24.61 -10.43
CA ASN A 359 -11.72 25.30 -11.69
C ASN A 359 -11.21 26.75 -11.62
N PRO A 360 -9.98 27.04 -12.09
CA PRO A 360 -9.51 28.41 -12.23
C PRO A 360 -10.41 29.23 -13.18
N PRO A 361 -10.76 30.49 -12.85
CA PRO A 361 -11.53 31.35 -13.74
C PRO A 361 -10.83 31.60 -15.09
N ASP A 362 -11.62 31.62 -16.16
CA ASP A 362 -11.15 32.00 -17.49
C ASP A 362 -10.62 33.45 -17.50
N GLY A 363 -9.59 33.71 -18.32
CA GLY A 363 -9.02 35.04 -18.52
C GLY A 363 -8.03 35.51 -17.43
N LEU A 364 -7.74 34.70 -16.41
CA LEU A 364 -6.65 34.99 -15.48
C LEU A 364 -5.28 34.84 -16.17
N SER A 365 -4.38 35.79 -15.90
CA SER A 365 -2.96 35.60 -16.20
C SER A 365 -2.39 34.42 -15.41
N LEU A 366 -1.26 33.86 -15.85
CA LEU A 366 -0.61 32.73 -15.15
C LEU A 366 -0.31 33.04 -13.68
N ALA A 367 0.18 34.24 -13.37
CA ALA A 367 0.37 34.69 -11.99
C ALA A 367 -0.95 34.72 -11.18
N GLY A 368 -2.05 35.10 -11.83
CA GLY A 368 -3.40 35.05 -11.26
C GLY A 368 -3.86 33.61 -10.98
N GLN A 369 -3.57 32.67 -11.89
CA GLN A 369 -3.89 31.25 -11.72
C GLN A 369 -3.05 30.59 -10.61
N VAL A 370 -1.77 30.94 -10.49
CA VAL A 370 -0.90 30.51 -9.38
C VAL A 370 -1.44 31.02 -8.04
N ASN A 371 -1.84 32.30 -7.97
CA ASN A 371 -2.47 32.84 -6.76
C ASN A 371 -3.81 32.16 -6.45
N TYR A 372 -4.57 31.76 -7.48
CA TYR A 372 -5.78 30.95 -7.32
C TYR A 372 -5.45 29.58 -6.70
N CYS A 373 -4.38 28.91 -7.16
CA CYS A 373 -3.90 27.66 -6.56
C CYS A 373 -3.72 27.82 -5.05
N TRP A 374 -2.99 28.82 -4.59
CA TRP A 374 -2.74 29.03 -3.15
C TRP A 374 -4.01 29.28 -2.33
N LYS A 375 -4.99 29.97 -2.91
CA LYS A 375 -6.25 30.31 -2.22
C LYS A 375 -7.28 29.19 -2.22
N LYS A 376 -7.31 28.38 -3.28
CA LYS A 376 -8.40 27.43 -3.57
C LYS A 376 -7.97 25.97 -3.61
N TRP A 377 -6.70 25.68 -3.35
CA TRP A 377 -6.26 24.31 -3.10
C TRP A 377 -7.14 23.66 -2.02
N GLN A 378 -7.45 22.37 -2.17
CA GLN A 378 -8.22 21.61 -1.18
C GLN A 378 -7.58 21.66 0.21
N ALA A 379 -8.34 21.51 1.30
CA ALA A 379 -7.80 21.56 2.67
C ALA A 379 -6.73 20.48 2.97
N GLY A 380 -5.92 20.67 4.02
CA GLY A 380 -4.88 19.72 4.43
C GLY A 380 -3.45 20.23 4.32
N LYS A 381 -2.46 19.45 4.78
CA LYS A 381 -1.04 19.80 4.54
C LYS A 381 -0.66 19.41 3.12
N VAL A 382 0.13 20.23 2.43
CA VAL A 382 0.53 19.97 1.03
C VAL A 382 2.04 19.87 0.97
N LEU A 383 2.56 18.90 0.21
CA LEU A 383 3.98 18.85 -0.13
C LEU A 383 4.17 19.32 -1.58
N LEU A 384 4.96 20.36 -1.79
CA LEU A 384 5.41 20.80 -3.11
C LEU A 384 6.86 20.38 -3.26
N ILE A 385 7.19 19.65 -4.33
CA ILE A 385 8.56 19.25 -4.62
C ILE A 385 9.03 20.03 -5.84
N PHE A 386 10.08 20.83 -5.70
CA PHE A 386 10.80 21.42 -6.83
C PHE A 386 12.06 20.60 -7.10
N ASP A 387 12.02 19.77 -8.14
CA ASP A 387 13.09 18.83 -8.46
C ASP A 387 14.11 19.41 -9.45
N ASP A 388 15.40 19.11 -9.25
CA ASP A 388 16.54 19.57 -10.05
C ASP A 388 16.61 21.09 -10.26
N VAL A 389 16.41 21.85 -9.18
CA VAL A 389 16.51 23.31 -9.16
C VAL A 389 17.96 23.75 -9.34
N LYS A 390 18.23 24.48 -10.43
CA LYS A 390 19.57 25.01 -10.76
C LYS A 390 19.79 26.45 -10.30
N ASP A 391 18.73 27.25 -10.22
CA ASP A 391 18.73 28.62 -9.75
C ASP A 391 17.48 28.90 -8.91
N TRP A 392 17.69 29.43 -7.71
CA TRP A 392 16.63 29.81 -6.78
C TRP A 392 15.65 30.84 -7.37
N LYS A 393 16.16 31.77 -8.19
CA LYS A 393 15.33 32.84 -8.79
C LYS A 393 14.21 32.30 -9.67
N LEU A 394 14.38 31.09 -10.22
CA LEU A 394 13.39 30.44 -11.08
C LEU A 394 12.15 29.98 -10.31
N ILE A 395 12.30 29.57 -9.05
CA ILE A 395 11.19 29.04 -8.25
C ILE A 395 10.57 30.09 -7.34
N GLN A 396 11.29 31.18 -7.04
CA GLN A 396 10.85 32.23 -6.12
C GLN A 396 9.44 32.79 -6.40
N PRO A 397 9.02 33.06 -7.66
CA PRO A 397 7.68 33.54 -7.95
C PRO A 397 6.55 32.52 -7.68
N TYR A 398 6.89 31.23 -7.57
CA TYR A 398 5.96 30.10 -7.45
C TYR A 398 5.95 29.48 -6.05
N LEU A 399 6.58 30.14 -5.07
CA LEU A 399 6.55 29.66 -3.70
C LEU A 399 5.20 29.98 -3.05
N PRO A 400 4.69 29.10 -2.18
CA PRO A 400 3.49 29.36 -1.42
C PRO A 400 3.74 30.48 -0.38
N PRO A 401 2.68 31.12 0.13
CA PRO A 401 2.78 32.06 1.24
C PRO A 401 3.46 31.45 2.48
N LYS A 402 4.31 32.22 3.16
CA LYS A 402 5.02 31.79 4.39
C LYS A 402 4.04 31.48 5.52
N GLY A 403 4.37 30.49 6.37
CA GLY A 403 3.56 30.11 7.53
C GLY A 403 2.24 29.43 7.15
N SER A 404 2.12 28.96 5.90
CA SER A 404 0.93 28.27 5.41
C SER A 404 1.04 26.75 5.63
N ARG A 405 0.00 26.03 5.20
CA ARG A 405 -0.05 24.55 5.23
C ARG A 405 0.81 23.86 4.16
N PHE A 406 1.45 24.63 3.29
CA PHE A 406 2.30 24.12 2.22
C PHE A 406 3.74 23.95 2.74
N LYS A 407 4.28 22.75 2.56
CA LYS A 407 5.68 22.43 2.76
C LYS A 407 6.35 22.32 1.41
N VAL A 408 7.58 22.82 1.30
CA VAL A 408 8.35 22.84 0.07
C VAL A 408 9.62 22.03 0.27
N LEU A 409 9.80 21.03 -0.57
CA LEU A 409 11.02 20.25 -0.69
C LEU A 409 11.71 20.61 -2.00
N ILE A 410 13.00 20.90 -1.95
CA ILE A 410 13.78 21.26 -3.12
C ILE A 410 14.88 20.23 -3.29
N THR A 411 15.12 19.74 -4.50
CA THR A 411 16.36 19.03 -4.81
C THR A 411 17.26 19.94 -5.64
N THR A 412 18.53 20.07 -5.26
CA THR A 412 19.46 20.96 -5.96
C THR A 412 20.90 20.50 -5.84
N ARG A 413 21.71 20.85 -6.84
CA ARG A 413 23.17 20.65 -6.80
C ARG A 413 23.89 21.81 -6.09
N LEU A 414 23.18 22.89 -5.77
CA LEU A 414 23.74 24.02 -5.04
C LEU A 414 24.04 23.62 -3.59
N ASN A 415 25.25 23.91 -3.12
CA ASN A 415 25.70 23.58 -1.77
C ASN A 415 26.21 24.80 -0.96
N ILE A 416 26.13 26.00 -1.54
CA ILE A 416 26.50 27.28 -0.92
C ILE A 416 25.44 28.34 -1.21
N GLY A 417 25.30 29.33 -0.32
CA GLY A 417 24.35 30.44 -0.52
C GLY A 417 22.87 30.07 -0.35
N LEU A 418 22.58 28.99 0.38
CA LEU A 418 21.22 28.50 0.59
C LEU A 418 20.47 29.44 1.53
N ALA A 419 19.31 29.92 1.08
CA ALA A 419 18.43 30.77 1.88
C ALA A 419 17.57 29.98 2.90
N TYR A 420 17.67 28.64 2.89
CA TYR A 420 16.81 27.73 3.66
C TYR A 420 17.63 26.61 4.30
N PRO A 421 17.11 26.00 5.38
CA PRO A 421 17.68 24.77 5.94
C PRO A 421 17.82 23.70 4.88
N SER A 422 18.92 22.95 4.95
CA SER A 422 19.23 21.93 3.96
C SER A 422 19.72 20.64 4.57
N LEU A 423 19.37 19.54 3.92
CA LEU A 423 19.95 18.23 4.12
C LEU A 423 21.08 18.00 3.10
N PRO A 424 22.35 18.11 3.51
CA PRO A 424 23.48 17.78 2.64
C PRO A 424 23.53 16.27 2.39
N LEU A 425 23.38 15.85 1.13
CA LEU A 425 23.41 14.45 0.73
C LEU A 425 24.74 14.14 0.01
N GLY A 426 25.50 13.20 0.60
CA GLY A 426 26.72 12.64 0.02
C GLY A 426 26.52 11.23 -0.54
N GLY A 427 27.61 10.49 -0.72
CA GLY A 427 27.57 9.05 -1.01
C GLY A 427 26.82 8.25 0.06
N LEU A 428 26.68 6.94 -0.16
CA LEU A 428 26.20 6.02 0.86
C LEU A 428 27.27 5.83 1.95
N SER A 429 26.87 5.32 3.11
CA SER A 429 27.81 4.71 4.03
C SER A 429 28.48 3.49 3.39
N GLU A 430 29.61 3.05 3.93
CA GLU A 430 30.26 1.82 3.45
C GLU A 430 29.28 0.62 3.50
N ASP A 431 28.58 0.44 4.61
CA ASP A 431 27.58 -0.61 4.77
C ASP A 431 26.44 -0.48 3.75
N GLY A 432 25.92 0.73 3.54
CA GLY A 432 24.85 0.97 2.57
C GLY A 432 25.30 0.75 1.12
N ALA A 433 26.55 1.07 0.80
CA ALA A 433 27.13 0.82 -0.52
C ALA A 433 27.33 -0.69 -0.79
N LEU A 434 27.83 -1.43 0.21
CA LEU A 434 27.98 -2.88 0.12
C LEU A 434 26.61 -3.57 0.05
N GLU A 435 25.64 -3.12 0.84
CA GLU A 435 24.27 -3.60 0.77
C GLU A 435 23.68 -3.37 -0.62
N LEU A 436 23.85 -2.16 -1.18
CA LEU A 436 23.37 -1.85 -2.52
C LEU A 436 24.00 -2.78 -3.57
N LEU A 437 25.32 -2.96 -3.50
CA LEU A 437 26.04 -3.83 -4.41
C LEU A 437 25.57 -5.30 -4.30
N ALA A 438 25.36 -5.79 -3.07
CA ALA A 438 24.85 -7.14 -2.80
C ALA A 438 23.43 -7.31 -3.34
N LYS A 439 22.55 -6.31 -3.18
CA LYS A 439 21.20 -6.33 -3.78
C LYS A 439 21.19 -6.25 -5.30
N LEU A 440 22.26 -5.75 -5.92
CA LEU A 440 22.38 -5.64 -7.38
C LEU A 440 23.06 -6.87 -8.01
N LEU A 441 24.06 -7.46 -7.35
CA LEU A 441 24.88 -8.56 -7.89
C LEU A 441 24.59 -9.93 -7.25
N GLY A 442 23.87 -9.96 -6.14
CA GLY A 442 23.61 -11.15 -5.32
C GLY A 442 24.47 -11.16 -4.05
N ASP A 443 23.85 -11.53 -2.93
CA ASP A 443 24.49 -11.53 -1.61
C ASP A 443 25.70 -12.48 -1.56
N GLU A 444 25.58 -13.68 -2.14
CA GLU A 444 26.67 -14.67 -2.19
C GLU A 444 27.88 -14.17 -2.99
N TYR A 445 27.66 -13.47 -4.11
CA TYR A 445 28.73 -12.95 -4.97
C TYR A 445 29.58 -11.90 -4.23
N VAL A 446 28.91 -10.99 -3.52
CA VAL A 446 29.58 -9.94 -2.76
C VAL A 446 30.30 -10.53 -1.54
N GLN A 447 29.69 -11.50 -0.86
CA GLN A 447 30.33 -12.17 0.28
C GLN A 447 31.62 -12.89 -0.11
N GLN A 448 31.63 -13.62 -1.23
CA GLN A 448 32.82 -14.31 -1.74
C GLN A 448 33.96 -13.36 -2.12
N LYS A 449 33.64 -12.10 -2.47
CA LYS A 449 34.60 -11.08 -2.92
C LYS A 449 34.53 -9.81 -2.05
N THR A 450 34.36 -9.96 -0.74
CA THR A 450 34.06 -8.85 0.17
C THR A 450 35.12 -7.74 0.13
N GLU A 451 36.41 -8.08 0.18
CA GLU A 451 37.48 -7.07 0.16
C GLU A 451 37.52 -6.29 -1.18
N THR A 452 37.36 -6.99 -2.31
CA THR A 452 37.24 -6.33 -3.62
C THR A 452 36.01 -5.43 -3.71
N ALA A 453 34.88 -5.87 -3.15
CA ALA A 453 33.65 -5.06 -3.11
C ALA A 453 33.84 -3.77 -2.30
N LYS A 454 34.52 -3.85 -1.14
CA LYS A 454 34.87 -2.68 -0.32
C LYS A 454 35.79 -1.72 -1.07
N GLU A 455 36.83 -2.23 -1.71
CA GLU A 455 37.76 -1.43 -2.52
C GLU A 455 37.02 -0.69 -3.65
N ILE A 456 36.14 -1.40 -4.38
CA ILE A 456 35.33 -0.79 -5.44
C ILE A 456 34.44 0.33 -4.88
N CYS A 457 33.72 0.07 -3.79
CA CYS A 457 32.84 1.06 -3.15
C CYS A 457 33.62 2.31 -2.73
N LYS A 458 34.82 2.13 -2.16
CA LYS A 458 35.71 3.22 -1.78
C LYS A 458 36.21 4.02 -2.99
N LEU A 459 36.64 3.34 -4.05
CA LEU A 459 37.17 3.97 -5.27
C LEU A 459 36.16 4.89 -5.97
N ILE A 460 34.88 4.50 -5.97
CA ILE A 460 33.79 5.29 -6.57
C ILE A 460 33.16 6.28 -5.58
N GLY A 461 33.77 6.48 -4.41
CA GLY A 461 33.28 7.41 -3.39
C GLY A 461 31.88 7.08 -2.87
N TYR A 462 31.53 5.79 -2.85
CA TYR A 462 30.24 5.28 -2.39
C TYR A 462 29.03 5.89 -3.14
N SER A 463 29.23 6.28 -4.40
CA SER A 463 28.21 6.90 -5.24
C SER A 463 27.16 5.88 -5.70
N PRO A 464 25.86 6.06 -5.39
CA PRO A 464 24.80 5.16 -5.84
C PRO A 464 24.78 4.96 -7.35
N ILE A 465 24.87 6.04 -8.14
CA ILE A 465 24.82 5.94 -9.61
C ILE A 465 26.02 5.14 -10.15
N ALA A 466 27.20 5.28 -9.56
CA ALA A 466 28.38 4.53 -9.96
C ALA A 466 28.22 3.04 -9.63
N LEU A 467 27.65 2.70 -8.48
CA LEU A 467 27.32 1.31 -8.11
C LEU A 467 26.34 0.67 -9.10
N TYR A 468 25.30 1.39 -9.50
CA TYR A 468 24.37 0.94 -10.54
C TYR A 468 25.06 0.67 -11.87
N GLN A 469 25.93 1.59 -12.29
CA GLN A 469 26.67 1.47 -13.55
C GLN A 469 27.60 0.25 -13.52
N ILE A 470 28.36 0.07 -12.44
CA ILE A 470 29.27 -1.08 -12.29
C ILE A 470 28.49 -2.39 -12.31
N ALA A 471 27.40 -2.48 -11.53
CA ALA A 471 26.60 -3.70 -11.48
C ALA A 471 25.97 -4.04 -12.84
N GLY A 472 25.51 -3.04 -13.59
CA GLY A 472 24.98 -3.22 -14.94
C GLY A 472 26.03 -3.74 -15.93
N HIS A 473 27.29 -3.29 -15.82
CA HIS A 473 28.38 -3.81 -16.65
C HIS A 473 28.75 -5.26 -16.31
N SER A 474 28.74 -5.62 -15.02
CA SER A 474 29.00 -7.00 -14.57
C SER A 474 27.93 -7.99 -15.02
N GLN A 475 26.66 -7.59 -15.11
CA GLN A 475 25.57 -8.45 -15.58
C GLN A 475 25.59 -8.68 -17.10
N ASN A 476 26.05 -7.70 -17.89
CA ASN A 476 26.15 -7.81 -19.35
C ASN A 476 27.36 -8.62 -19.82
N ARG A 477 28.35 -8.84 -18.95
CA ARG A 477 29.49 -9.72 -19.19
C ARG A 477 29.31 -10.99 -18.39
N GLY A 478 28.46 -11.91 -18.86
CA GLY A 478 28.37 -13.24 -18.27
C GLY A 478 29.75 -13.89 -18.21
N GLY A 479 30.25 -14.13 -16.99
CA GLY A 479 31.42 -14.93 -16.68
C GLY A 479 32.78 -14.27 -16.94
N VAL A 480 33.36 -13.63 -15.91
CA VAL A 480 34.77 -13.76 -15.50
C VAL A 480 34.86 -13.66 -13.98
#